data_AF-A0A845W5Y5-F1
#
_entry.id   AF-A0A845W5Y5-F1
#
_cell.length_a   1.000
_cell.length_b   1.000
_cell.length_c   1.000
_cell.angle_alpha   90.00
_cell.angle_beta   90.00
_cell.angle_gamma   90.00
#
_symmetry.space_group_name_H-M   'P 1'
#
loop_
_entity.id
_entity.type
_entity.pdbx_description
1 polymer ?
#
loop_
_entity_poly.entity_id
_entity_poly.type
_entity_poly.pdbx_seq_one_letter_code
_entity_poly.pdbx_strand_id
1 'polypeptide(L)'
;MVAVPFVGKTPVLAGLQEAGEVIVQNIMRPKVQLKLVAKKKIVEVDTEGKENITWQALENKAIVKPGDTLRYTVKGENSGEV
;
A
#
# COMPACT_ATOMS: atom_id res chain seq x y z
N MET A 1 65.39 8.52 -27.30
CA MET A 1 63.96 8.83 -27.03
C MET A 1 63.14 8.36 -28.21
N VAL A 2 62.40 7.28 -28.07
CA VAL A 2 61.33 6.88 -29.00
C VAL A 2 60.17 6.39 -28.15
N ALA A 3 58.99 6.95 -28.42
CA ALA A 3 57.81 6.93 -27.58
C ALA A 3 57.18 5.55 -27.43
N VAL A 4 56.62 5.28 -26.24
CA VAL A 4 55.77 4.11 -25.97
C VAL A 4 54.45 4.28 -26.72
N PRO A 5 53.88 3.23 -27.35
CA PRO A 5 52.58 3.36 -27.96
C PRO A 5 51.55 3.52 -26.85
N PHE A 6 50.66 4.49 -27.02
CA PHE A 6 49.46 4.64 -26.20
C PHE A 6 48.66 3.34 -26.28
N VAL A 7 48.59 2.62 -25.17
CA VAL A 7 47.72 1.46 -25.00
C VAL A 7 46.29 1.92 -25.23
N GLY A 8 45.67 1.38 -26.28
CA GLY A 8 44.31 1.70 -26.70
C GLY A 8 43.33 1.49 -25.54
N LYS A 9 42.61 2.56 -25.20
CA LYS A 9 41.44 2.46 -24.33
C LYS A 9 40.37 1.71 -25.11
N THR A 10 40.23 0.42 -24.85
CA THR A 10 39.14 -0.38 -25.43
C THR A 10 37.80 0.22 -24.99
N PRO A 11 36.91 0.57 -25.93
CA PRO A 11 35.64 1.25 -25.66
C PRO A 11 34.66 0.43 -24.79
N VAL A 12 34.94 -0.87 -24.61
CA VAL A 12 34.13 -1.82 -23.83
C VAL A 12 33.99 -1.40 -22.35
N LEU A 13 34.94 -0.65 -21.79
CA LEU A 13 34.88 -0.21 -20.38
C LEU A 13 33.97 1.01 -20.15
N ALA A 14 33.71 1.82 -21.18
CA ALA A 14 32.84 3.00 -21.05
C ALA A 14 31.38 2.59 -20.79
N GLY A 15 30.91 1.53 -21.46
CA GLY A 15 29.54 1.00 -21.27
C GLY A 15 29.32 0.31 -19.92
N LEU A 16 30.39 -0.16 -19.26
CA LEU A 16 30.30 -0.78 -17.92
C LEU A 16 30.14 0.27 -16.81
N GLN A 17 30.64 1.49 -17.00
CA GLN A 17 30.47 2.58 -16.03
C GLN A 17 29.03 3.10 -16.04
N GLU A 18 28.42 3.26 -17.23
CA GLU A 18 26.99 3.55 -17.35
C GLU A 18 26.12 2.42 -16.81
N ALA A 19 26.49 1.15 -17.05
CA ALA A 19 25.78 0.00 -16.49
C ALA A 19 25.82 -0.06 -14.94
N GLY A 20 26.85 0.53 -14.32
CA GLY A 20 26.97 0.63 -12.86
C GLY A 20 26.04 1.66 -12.23
N GLU A 21 25.74 2.76 -12.94
CA GLU A 21 24.80 3.80 -12.45
C GLU A 21 23.34 3.37 -12.54
N VAL A 22 22.99 2.46 -13.45
CA VAL A 22 21.60 1.97 -13.65
C VAL A 22 21.14 1.03 -12.51
N ILE A 23 22.05 0.54 -11.64
CA ILE A 23 21.72 -0.44 -10.59
C ILE A 23 21.13 0.22 -9.31
N VAL A 24 21.13 1.54 -9.17
CA VAL A 24 20.59 2.21 -7.95
C VAL A 24 19.41 3.13 -8.28
N GLN A 25 18.48 2.67 -9.10
CA GLN A 25 17.10 3.12 -8.94
C GLN A 25 16.52 2.35 -7.77
N ASN A 26 16.78 2.82 -6.54
CA ASN A 26 16.09 2.34 -5.35
C ASN A 26 14.60 2.38 -5.65
N ILE A 27 14.03 1.21 -5.88
CA ILE A 27 12.67 1.09 -6.40
C ILE A 27 11.75 1.39 -5.22
N MET A 28 11.47 2.67 -4.99
CA MET A 28 10.42 3.10 -4.07
C MET A 28 9.09 2.70 -4.69
N ARG A 29 8.72 1.43 -4.50
CA ARG A 29 7.46 0.90 -5.00
C ARG A 29 6.36 1.44 -4.10
N PRO A 30 5.46 2.30 -4.59
CA PRO A 30 4.28 2.68 -3.82
C PRO A 30 3.51 1.39 -3.53
N LYS A 31 3.35 1.08 -2.25
CA LYS A 31 2.63 -0.10 -1.79
C LYS A 31 1.28 0.37 -1.27
N VAL A 32 0.24 0.25 -2.09
CA VAL A 32 -1.12 0.58 -1.66
C VAL A 32 -1.76 -0.64 -1.01
N GLN A 33 -2.22 -0.48 0.23
CA GLN A 33 -3.01 -1.49 0.93
C GLN A 33 -4.46 -1.05 0.99
N LEU A 34 -5.37 -1.96 0.62
CA LEU A 34 -6.81 -1.75 0.76
C LEU A 34 -7.33 -2.65 1.87
N LYS A 35 -8.06 -2.06 2.81
CA LYS A 35 -8.74 -2.77 3.90
C LYS A 35 -10.23 -2.54 3.82
N LEU A 36 -10.99 -3.61 3.60
CA LEU A 36 -12.44 -3.61 3.72
C LEU A 36 -12.82 -3.81 5.19
N VAL A 37 -13.59 -2.87 5.74
CA VAL A 37 -14.13 -2.95 7.10
C VAL A 37 -15.66 -3.00 7.01
N ALA A 38 -16.27 -3.93 7.75
CA ALA A 38 -17.71 -4.04 7.87
C ALA A 38 -18.15 -3.64 9.29
N LYS A 39 -19.28 -2.92 9.37
CA LYS A 39 -19.95 -2.60 10.63
C LYS A 39 -21.43 -2.94 10.52
N LYS A 40 -22.04 -3.37 11.61
CA LYS A 40 -23.49 -3.59 11.71
C LYS A 40 -24.16 -2.43 12.43
N LYS A 41 -25.33 -2.02 11.94
CA LYS A 41 -26.19 -1.03 12.60
C LYS A 41 -26.78 -1.66 13.87
N ILE A 42 -26.59 -1.02 15.01
CA ILE A 42 -27.28 -1.33 16.27
C ILE A 42 -28.21 -0.16 16.57
N VAL A 43 -29.46 -0.47 16.89
CA VAL A 43 -30.47 0.51 17.28
C VAL A 43 -30.87 0.19 18.71
N GLU A 44 -30.59 1.11 19.61
CA GLU A 44 -30.96 1.02 21.02
C GLU A 44 -31.95 2.14 21.32
N VAL A 45 -32.94 1.88 22.18
CA VAL A 45 -33.89 2.90 22.62
C VAL A 45 -33.50 3.30 24.04
N ASP A 46 -33.30 4.59 24.27
CA ASP A 46 -32.98 5.10 25.60
C ASP A 46 -34.20 5.18 26.51
N THR A 47 -33.98 5.61 27.76
CA THR A 47 -35.03 5.75 28.78
C THR A 47 -36.08 6.81 28.44
N GLU A 48 -35.82 7.68 27.47
CA GLU A 48 -36.74 8.71 26.98
C GLU A 48 -37.49 8.26 25.72
N GLY A 49 -37.26 7.03 25.26
CA GLY A 49 -37.91 6.46 24.08
C GLY A 49 -37.27 6.87 22.75
N LYS A 50 -36.07 7.47 22.78
CA LYS A 50 -35.38 7.93 21.58
C LYS A 50 -34.43 6.85 21.06
N GLU A 51 -34.42 6.69 19.73
CA GLU A 51 -33.50 5.77 19.05
C GLU A 51 -32.07 6.34 19.01
N ASN A 52 -31.12 5.54 19.48
CA ASN A 52 -29.70 5.78 19.37
C ASN A 52 -29.09 4.74 18.42
N ILE A 53 -28.47 5.23 17.34
CA ILE A 53 -27.87 4.39 16.30
C ILE A 53 -26.37 4.33 16.50
N THR A 54 -25.85 3.13 16.70
CA THR A 54 -24.41 2.86 16.75
C THR A 54 -23.98 1.89 15.64
N TRP A 55 -22.69 1.91 15.30
CA TRP A 55 -22.11 1.05 14.26
C TRP A 55 -21.03 0.18 14.87
N GLN A 56 -21.36 -1.08 15.15
CA GLN A 56 -20.47 -2.05 15.75
C GLN A 56 -19.60 -2.72 14.69
N ALA A 57 -18.29 -2.80 14.89
CA ALA A 57 -17.39 -3.51 13.99
C ALA A 57 -17.72 -5.00 13.94
N LEU A 58 -17.71 -5.57 12.74
CA LEU A 58 -17.83 -7.01 12.55
C LEU A 58 -16.45 -7.62 12.44
N GLU A 59 -16.21 -8.66 13.24
CA GLU A 59 -15.01 -9.50 13.15
C GLU A 59 -15.08 -10.42 11.92
N ASN A 60 -13.94 -11.03 11.60
CA ASN A 60 -13.88 -12.00 10.50
C ASN A 60 -14.85 -13.18 10.74
N LYS A 61 -15.62 -13.53 9.70
CA LYS A 61 -16.64 -14.58 9.72
C LYS A 61 -17.84 -14.29 10.65
N ALA A 62 -18.14 -13.02 10.92
CA ALA A 62 -19.33 -12.66 11.70
C ALA A 62 -20.62 -13.19 11.05
N ILE A 63 -21.48 -13.79 11.87
CA ILE A 63 -22.82 -14.24 11.46
C ILE A 63 -23.76 -13.05 11.51
N VAL A 64 -24.41 -12.76 10.38
CA VAL A 64 -25.44 -11.72 10.25
C VAL A 64 -26.80 -12.37 10.03
N LYS A 65 -27.87 -11.69 10.43
CA LYS A 65 -29.24 -12.18 10.30
C LYS A 65 -29.97 -11.46 9.16
N PRO A 66 -30.97 -12.09 8.52
CA PRO A 66 -31.85 -11.38 7.60
C PRO A 66 -32.46 -10.14 8.27
N GLY A 67 -32.43 -9.01 7.57
CA GLY A 67 -32.87 -7.70 8.10
C GLY A 67 -31.77 -6.87 8.77
N ASP A 68 -30.59 -7.43 9.05
CA ASP A 68 -29.44 -6.64 9.51
C ASP A 68 -29.02 -5.61 8.45
N THR A 69 -28.71 -4.39 8.87
CA THR A 69 -28.12 -3.36 8.00
C THR A 69 -26.62 -3.30 8.21
N LEU A 70 -25.85 -3.52 7.13
CA LEU A 70 -24.40 -3.45 7.15
C LEU A 70 -23.87 -2.19 6.47
N ARG A 71 -22.76 -1.68 6.99
CA ARG A 71 -22.00 -0.57 6.40
C ARG A 71 -20.59 -1.06 6.11
N TYR A 72 -20.24 -1.00 4.83
CA TYR A 72 -18.89 -1.31 4.37
C TYR A 72 -18.09 -0.02 4.18
N THR A 73 -16.81 -0.06 4.51
CA THR A 73 -15.87 1.03 4.26
C THR A 73 -14.59 0.45 3.69
N VAL A 74 -14.20 0.92 2.51
CA VAL A 74 -12.90 0.63 1.91
C VAL A 74 -11.93 1.71 2.37
N LYS A 75 -10.87 1.32 3.06
CA LYS A 75 -9.77 2.21 3.45
C LYS A 75 -8.57 1.92 2.57
N GLY A 76 -8.01 2.95 1.96
CA GLY A 76 -6.75 2.87 1.22
C GLY A 76 -5.64 3.55 2.00
N GLU A 77 -4.49 2.89 2.10
CA GLU A 77 -3.28 3.41 2.74
C GLU A 77 -2.09 3.21 1.82
N ASN A 78 -1.28 4.25 1.63
CA ASN A 78 0.01 4.12 0.95
C ASN A 78 1.06 3.74 2.00
N SER A 79 1.40 2.45 2.04
CA SER A 79 2.46 1.89 2.88
C SER A 79 3.78 1.73 2.10
N GLY A 80 3.98 2.50 1.02
CA GLY A 80 5.27 2.57 0.33
C GLY A 80 6.29 3.38 1.13
N GLU A 81 7.57 3.08 0.94
CA GLU A 81 8.67 3.92 1.47
C GLU A 81 8.75 5.23 0.68
N VAL A 82 9.10 6.33 1.36
CA VAL A 82 9.21 7.70 0.83
C VAL A 82 10.64 8.00 0.41
#